data_AF-A0A4S8PY85-F1
#
_entry.id   AF-A0A4S8PY85-F1
#
_cell.length_a   1.000
_cell.length_b   1.000
_cell.length_c   1.000
_cell.angle_alpha   90.00
_cell.angle_beta   90.00
_cell.angle_gamma   90.00
#
_symmetry.space_group_name_H-M   'P 1'
#
loop_
_entity.id
_entity.type
_entity.pdbx_description
1 polymer ?
#
loop_
_entity_poly.entity_id
_entity_poly.type
_entity_poly.pdbx_seq_one_letter_code
_entity_poly.pdbx_strand_id
1 'polypeptide(L)'
;MITTTAPRPTTPAAHTYPVLTWAPTAILLWAVLYGALQTYWALGNAPEFAPLPQDLLVFHGWGAVGLCAAVAAAALGLRLTRESKTALIAAWAVAAAMLAASPMFFLDVIGGILGGLGIAINGESALSRGGMVTGAALLTLASLTYLHRMRGACGRCGRKTPGPRPERVPGWAVAAAYAAVAGCFIRLAAQYGFAGFDAIPYNAGVSAVLFEIGFILAGTLLPLALVHRWGLIWPRWVLGLAGSRVPRWLVLGPALFIAGGMTAYFGFQQLDLIGMLFTGWDVDTGGSPYSPAFFWVSIPAYTVWGLGIGVAAIARLRQTRPQCKRCEATERTVNAAITIA
;
A
#
# COMPACT_ATOMS: atom_id res chain seq x y z
N MET A 1 -55.52 23.40 -18.15
CA MET A 1 -54.20 22.74 -18.25
C MET A 1 -53.34 23.31 -17.14
N ILE A 2 -53.29 22.66 -15.98
CA ILE A 2 -52.53 23.14 -14.82
C ILE A 2 -51.19 22.41 -14.88
N THR A 3 -50.14 23.15 -15.21
CA THR A 3 -48.77 22.65 -15.28
C THR A 3 -48.27 22.43 -13.85
N THR A 4 -48.34 21.19 -13.36
CA THR A 4 -47.71 20.78 -12.10
C THR A 4 -46.20 20.75 -12.30
N THR A 5 -45.54 21.87 -11.98
CA THR A 5 -44.09 21.95 -11.82
C THR A 5 -43.69 21.09 -10.62
N ALA A 6 -43.21 19.88 -10.90
CA ALA A 6 -42.62 19.02 -9.88
C ALA A 6 -41.48 19.77 -9.17
N PRO A 7 -41.43 19.75 -7.82
CA PRO A 7 -40.36 20.40 -7.08
C PRO A 7 -39.02 19.77 -7.47
N ARG A 8 -38.06 20.62 -7.85
CA ARG A 8 -36.67 20.25 -8.09
C ARG A 8 -36.16 19.49 -6.84
N PRO A 9 -35.61 18.27 -6.96
CA PRO A 9 -35.02 17.60 -5.81
C PRO A 9 -33.93 18.51 -5.25
N THR A 10 -34.16 18.99 -4.03
CA THR A 10 -33.20 19.78 -3.28
C THR A 10 -31.94 18.94 -3.14
N THR A 11 -30.84 19.44 -3.68
CA THR A 11 -29.52 18.83 -3.54
C THR A 11 -29.27 18.65 -2.04
N PRO A 12 -29.17 17.42 -1.51
CA PRO A 12 -29.02 17.24 -0.08
C PRO A 12 -27.77 17.99 0.37
N ALA A 13 -27.94 18.88 1.34
CA ALA A 13 -26.87 19.68 1.92
C ALA A 13 -25.66 18.78 2.20
N ALA A 14 -24.49 19.22 1.76
CA ALA A 14 -23.23 18.51 1.93
C ALA A 14 -22.91 18.37 3.42
N HIS A 15 -23.45 17.35 4.07
CA HIS A 15 -23.15 17.03 5.46
C HIS A 15 -21.63 16.80 5.58
N THR A 16 -20.97 17.63 6.37
CA THR A 16 -19.57 17.48 6.73
C THR A 16 -19.46 16.32 7.74
N TYR A 17 -18.83 15.22 7.34
CA TYR A 17 -18.83 13.97 8.11
C TYR A 17 -17.55 13.79 8.97
N PRO A 18 -17.65 13.55 10.30
CA PRO A 18 -16.56 13.73 11.27
C PRO A 18 -15.51 12.60 11.42
N VAL A 19 -15.63 11.44 10.76
CA VAL A 19 -14.81 10.25 11.14
C VAL A 19 -13.39 10.28 10.58
N LEU A 20 -13.13 11.13 9.58
CA LEU A 20 -11.81 11.28 8.94
C LEU A 20 -11.36 12.75 8.88
N THR A 21 -12.02 13.64 9.61
CA THR A 21 -11.63 15.06 9.69
C THR A 21 -10.30 15.26 10.39
N TRP A 22 -9.83 14.27 11.15
CA TRP A 22 -8.54 14.28 11.82
C TRP A 22 -7.36 14.05 10.87
N ALA A 23 -7.56 13.37 9.73
CA ALA A 23 -6.46 12.96 8.87
C ALA A 23 -5.63 14.14 8.33
N PRO A 24 -6.24 15.25 7.83
CA PRO A 24 -5.49 16.45 7.45
C PRO A 24 -4.71 17.09 8.61
N THR A 25 -5.25 17.07 9.83
CA THR A 25 -4.57 17.63 11.00
C THR A 25 -3.40 16.74 11.42
N ALA A 26 -3.59 15.42 11.41
CA ALA A 26 -2.56 14.46 11.77
C ALA A 26 -1.38 14.48 10.79
N ILE A 27 -1.63 14.61 9.48
CA ILE A 27 -0.52 14.71 8.52
C ILE A 27 0.25 16.03 8.65
N LEU A 28 -0.42 17.14 8.99
CA LEU A 28 0.27 18.41 9.27
C LEU A 28 1.12 18.33 10.53
N LEU A 29 0.57 17.75 11.61
CA LEU A 29 1.33 17.51 12.83
C LEU A 29 2.53 16.59 12.56
N TRP A 30 2.33 15.52 11.80
CA TRP A 30 3.40 14.62 11.37
C TRP A 30 4.47 15.39 10.59
N ALA A 31 4.10 16.23 9.62
CA ALA A 31 5.05 16.99 8.81
C ALA A 31 5.89 17.96 9.66
N VAL A 32 5.30 18.56 10.70
CA VAL A 32 6.02 19.40 11.65
C VAL A 32 6.99 18.58 12.51
N LEU A 33 6.50 17.50 13.15
CA LEU A 33 7.31 16.70 14.06
C LEU A 33 8.44 15.96 13.34
N TYR A 34 8.11 15.27 12.26
CA TYR A 34 9.09 14.52 11.47
C TYR A 34 10.01 15.46 10.69
N GLY A 35 9.49 16.58 10.18
CA GLY A 35 10.31 17.62 9.53
C GLY A 35 11.29 18.29 10.48
N ALA A 36 10.90 18.55 11.73
CA ALA A 36 11.81 19.07 12.76
C ALA A 36 12.91 18.07 13.09
N LEU A 37 12.57 16.78 13.23
CA LEU A 37 13.55 15.71 13.43
C LEU A 37 14.56 15.62 12.27
N GLN A 38 14.07 15.62 11.03
CA GLN A 38 14.91 15.59 9.83
C GLN A 38 15.78 16.84 9.71
N THR A 39 15.27 18.00 10.13
CA THR A 39 16.06 19.24 10.18
C THR A 39 17.17 19.16 11.21
N TYR A 40 16.87 18.64 12.41
CA TYR A 40 17.86 18.42 13.47
C TYR A 40 18.99 17.49 13.00
N TRP A 41 18.64 16.41 12.29
CA TRP A 41 19.62 15.51 11.67
C TRP A 41 20.42 16.16 10.54
N ALA A 42 19.77 16.94 9.66
CA ALA A 42 20.44 17.69 8.59
C ALA A 42 21.42 18.76 9.12
N LEU A 43 21.24 19.22 10.36
CA LEU A 43 22.17 20.12 11.05
C LEU A 43 23.40 19.40 11.66
N GLY A 44 23.55 18.10 11.43
CA GLY A 44 24.73 17.33 11.86
C GLY A 44 24.51 16.47 13.11
N ASN A 45 23.28 16.36 13.61
CA ASN A 45 22.94 15.53 14.78
C ASN A 45 22.34 14.17 14.39
N ALA A 46 22.59 13.71 13.17
CA ALA A 46 22.13 12.42 12.70
C ALA A 46 22.86 11.29 13.44
N PRO A 47 22.15 10.25 13.94
CA PRO A 47 22.80 9.05 14.44
C PRO A 47 23.46 8.28 13.28
N GLU A 48 24.31 7.31 13.62
CA GLU A 48 24.81 6.37 12.63
C GLU A 48 23.68 5.43 12.19
N PHE A 49 23.46 5.37 10.87
CA PHE A 49 22.45 4.53 10.26
C PHE A 49 23.09 3.26 9.67
N ALA A 50 22.32 2.16 9.65
CA ALA A 50 22.74 0.93 9.00
C ALA A 50 21.53 0.26 8.30
N PRO A 51 21.74 -0.55 7.25
CA PRO A 51 23.02 -0.88 6.61
C PRO A 51 23.59 0.24 5.72
N LEU A 52 22.80 1.29 5.45
CA LEU A 52 23.20 2.44 4.68
C LEU A 52 23.55 3.61 5.61
N PRO A 53 24.52 4.46 5.25
CA PRO A 53 24.89 5.61 6.07
C PRO A 53 23.81 6.69 6.12
N GLN A 54 22.80 6.61 5.24
CA GLN A 54 21.60 7.45 5.26
C GLN A 54 20.35 6.70 5.74
N ASP A 55 19.44 7.42 6.39
CA ASP A 55 18.17 6.89 6.87
C ASP A 55 17.19 6.59 5.73
N LEU A 56 17.06 7.52 4.78
CA LEU A 56 16.20 7.45 3.61
C LEU A 56 17.03 7.29 2.34
N LEU A 57 16.51 6.56 1.36
CA LEU A 57 17.29 6.19 0.17
C LEU A 57 17.35 7.34 -0.86
N VAL A 58 16.18 7.83 -1.29
CA VAL A 58 16.08 8.81 -2.39
C VAL A 58 16.20 10.25 -1.91
N PHE A 59 15.63 10.56 -0.75
CA PHE A 59 15.59 11.90 -0.19
C PHE A 59 16.22 11.86 1.21
N HIS A 60 17.51 12.15 1.31
CA HIS A 60 18.25 12.19 2.57
C HIS A 60 18.71 13.62 2.92
N GLY A 61 19.05 13.86 4.19
CA GLY A 61 19.48 15.17 4.68
C GLY A 61 18.48 16.28 4.35
N TRP A 62 18.93 17.36 3.70
CA TRP A 62 18.05 18.46 3.28
C TRP A 62 16.96 18.05 2.29
N GLY A 63 17.17 16.98 1.51
CA GLY A 63 16.13 16.40 0.65
C GLY A 63 14.94 15.87 1.44
N ALA A 64 15.19 15.24 2.59
CA ALA A 64 14.14 14.76 3.49
C ALA A 64 13.34 15.92 4.09
N VAL A 65 14.01 17.01 4.47
CA VAL A 65 13.38 18.25 4.95
C VAL A 65 12.49 18.86 3.86
N GLY A 66 12.99 18.96 2.63
CA GLY A 66 12.21 19.42 1.48
C GLY A 66 10.98 18.56 1.21
N LEU A 67 11.11 17.24 1.34
CA LEU A 67 9.98 16.32 1.21
C LEU A 67 8.93 16.55 2.32
N CYS A 68 9.34 16.79 3.56
CA CYS A 68 8.42 17.14 4.64
C CYS A 68 7.68 18.45 4.38
N ALA A 69 8.36 19.46 3.84
CA ALA A 69 7.73 20.70 3.40
C ALA A 69 6.72 20.47 2.27
N ALA A 70 7.04 19.60 1.29
CA ALA A 70 6.12 19.21 0.23
C ALA A 70 4.88 18.48 0.77
N VAL A 71 5.04 17.64 1.80
CA VAL A 71 3.92 16.99 2.51
C VAL A 71 3.02 18.04 3.16
N ALA A 72 3.59 19.00 3.88
CA ALA A 72 2.83 20.08 4.50
C ALA A 72 2.07 20.90 3.44
N ALA A 73 2.72 21.27 2.35
CA ALA A 73 2.11 22.02 1.24
C ALA A 73 0.97 21.23 0.58
N ALA A 74 1.17 19.94 0.31
CA ALA A 74 0.13 19.07 -0.25
C ALA A 74 -1.07 18.94 0.71
N ALA A 75 -0.81 18.71 1.99
CA ALA A 75 -1.85 18.62 3.01
C ALA A 75 -2.65 19.93 3.17
N LEU A 76 -1.98 21.08 3.15
CA LEU A 76 -2.61 22.39 3.13
C LEU A 76 -3.43 22.60 1.84
N GLY A 77 -2.90 22.21 0.68
CA GLY A 77 -3.61 22.26 -0.59
C GLY A 77 -4.93 21.48 -0.57
N LEU A 78 -4.91 20.24 -0.06
CA LEU A 78 -6.12 19.43 0.13
C LEU A 78 -7.13 20.06 1.12
N ARG A 79 -6.64 20.83 2.10
CA ARG A 79 -7.49 21.49 3.11
C ARG A 79 -8.11 22.79 2.60
N LEU A 80 -7.34 23.59 1.87
CA LEU A 80 -7.71 24.94 1.44
C LEU A 80 -8.55 24.94 0.17
N THR A 81 -8.32 23.99 -0.73
CA THR A 81 -9.09 23.86 -1.97
C THR A 81 -10.33 22.99 -1.76
N ARG A 82 -11.46 23.32 -2.39
CA ARG A 82 -12.67 22.48 -2.34
C ARG A 82 -12.70 21.38 -3.42
N GLU A 83 -12.32 21.71 -4.65
CA GLU A 83 -12.41 20.81 -5.82
C GLU A 83 -11.21 20.97 -6.78
N SER A 84 -10.00 20.69 -6.31
CA SER A 84 -8.77 20.78 -7.09
C SER A 84 -8.21 19.40 -7.43
N LYS A 85 -8.24 19.05 -8.71
CA LYS A 85 -7.56 17.84 -9.22
C LYS A 85 -6.05 17.95 -9.07
N THR A 86 -5.48 19.14 -9.23
CA THR A 86 -4.03 19.35 -9.14
C THR A 86 -3.52 19.13 -7.71
N ALA A 87 -4.25 19.63 -6.70
CA ALA A 87 -3.92 19.38 -5.29
C ALA A 87 -3.97 17.88 -4.96
N LEU A 88 -4.95 17.16 -5.50
CA LEU A 88 -5.04 15.71 -5.33
C LEU A 88 -3.89 14.97 -6.01
N ILE A 89 -3.57 15.31 -7.27
CA ILE A 89 -2.45 14.70 -8.01
C ILE A 89 -1.13 14.96 -7.27
N ALA A 90 -0.89 16.20 -6.83
CA ALA A 90 0.28 16.55 -6.05
C ALA A 90 0.38 15.74 -4.76
N ALA A 91 -0.71 15.61 -4.00
CA ALA A 91 -0.71 14.80 -2.78
C ALA A 91 -0.43 13.32 -3.03
N TRP A 92 -0.94 12.73 -4.12
CA TRP A 92 -0.59 11.37 -4.52
C TRP A 92 0.87 11.24 -4.95
N ALA A 93 1.40 12.21 -5.70
CA ALA A 93 2.80 12.23 -6.11
C ALA A 93 3.74 12.32 -4.90
N VAL A 94 3.43 13.20 -3.94
CA VAL A 94 4.20 13.32 -2.69
C VAL A 94 4.12 12.03 -1.88
N ALA A 95 2.93 11.41 -1.74
CA ALA A 95 2.82 10.13 -1.03
C ALA A 95 3.64 9.02 -1.71
N ALA A 96 3.67 8.98 -3.05
CA ALA A 96 4.51 8.04 -3.79
C ALA A 96 6.01 8.32 -3.56
N ALA A 97 6.43 9.60 -3.55
CA ALA A 97 7.80 9.99 -3.24
C ALA A 97 8.22 9.58 -1.82
N MET A 98 7.33 9.70 -0.83
CA MET A 98 7.58 9.22 0.54
C MET A 98 7.81 7.72 0.61
N LEU A 99 7.00 6.92 -0.12
CA LEU A 99 7.19 5.47 -0.20
C LEU A 99 8.51 5.13 -0.91
N ALA A 100 8.84 5.83 -1.99
CA ALA A 100 10.11 5.69 -2.70
C ALA A 100 11.31 6.13 -1.86
N ALA A 101 11.14 7.01 -0.86
CA ALA A 101 12.18 7.38 0.08
C ALA A 101 12.51 6.26 1.09
N SER A 102 11.55 5.37 1.37
CA SER A 102 11.65 4.34 2.42
C SER A 102 11.46 2.89 1.92
N PRO A 103 12.06 2.48 0.79
CA PRO A 103 11.87 1.14 0.25
C PRO A 103 12.41 0.06 1.20
N MET A 104 13.48 0.37 1.94
CA MET A 104 14.13 -0.53 2.89
C MET A 104 13.26 -0.87 4.12
N PHE A 105 12.23 -0.07 4.42
CA PHE A 105 11.34 -0.37 5.56
C PHE A 105 10.71 -1.76 5.46
N PHE A 106 10.43 -2.21 4.24
CA PHE A 106 9.91 -3.56 4.00
C PHE A 106 10.88 -4.64 4.49
N LEU A 107 12.18 -4.47 4.20
CA LEU A 107 13.23 -5.37 4.66
C LEU A 107 13.49 -5.25 6.16
N ASP A 108 13.42 -4.04 6.72
CA ASP A 108 13.58 -3.83 8.17
C ASP A 108 12.51 -4.62 8.96
N VAL A 109 11.26 -4.60 8.49
CA VAL A 109 10.16 -5.35 9.11
C VAL A 109 10.35 -6.87 8.92
N ILE A 110 10.70 -7.33 7.71
CA ILE A 110 10.93 -8.76 7.47
C ILE A 110 12.10 -9.28 8.30
N GLY A 111 13.23 -8.56 8.29
CA GLY A 111 14.40 -8.89 9.09
C GLY A 111 14.08 -8.90 10.59
N GLY A 112 13.28 -7.94 11.06
CA GLY A 112 12.89 -7.84 12.47
C GLY A 112 12.00 -8.99 12.92
N ILE A 113 11.10 -9.46 12.05
CA ILE A 113 10.24 -10.62 12.33
C ILE A 113 11.02 -11.94 12.21
N LEU A 114 11.88 -12.05 11.19
CA LEU A 114 12.62 -13.25 10.83
C LEU A 114 14.11 -13.05 11.14
N GLY A 115 14.42 -12.82 12.42
CA GLY A 115 15.81 -12.69 12.88
C GLY A 115 16.65 -13.88 12.45
N GLY A 116 17.91 -13.65 12.05
CA GLY A 116 18.82 -14.72 11.57
C GLY A 116 18.95 -14.83 10.05
N LEU A 117 18.24 -14.00 9.27
CA LEU A 117 18.41 -13.91 7.81
C LEU A 117 19.67 -13.14 7.35
N GLY A 118 20.51 -12.68 8.29
CA GLY A 118 21.70 -11.86 7.98
C GLY A 118 21.38 -10.43 7.51
N ILE A 119 20.12 -10.00 7.57
CA ILE A 119 19.72 -8.62 7.29
C ILE A 119 20.15 -7.75 8.48
N ALA A 120 21.07 -6.81 8.27
CA ALA A 120 21.47 -5.88 9.31
C ALA A 120 20.31 -4.92 9.63
N ILE A 121 19.83 -4.94 10.87
CA ILE A 121 18.74 -4.09 11.33
C ILE A 121 19.32 -3.08 12.31
N ASN A 122 19.11 -1.81 12.01
CA ASN A 122 19.36 -0.72 12.92
C ASN A 122 18.00 -0.13 13.32
N GLY A 123 17.76 -0.02 14.63
CA GLY A 123 16.47 0.41 15.17
C GLY A 123 16.14 1.84 14.77
N GLU A 124 17.14 2.71 14.75
CA GLU A 124 17.02 4.12 14.39
C GLU A 124 16.62 4.29 12.92
N SER A 125 17.28 3.57 12.00
CA SER A 125 16.95 3.53 10.58
C SER A 125 15.54 2.99 10.35
N ALA A 126 15.18 1.88 11.01
CA ALA A 126 13.85 1.27 10.88
C ALA A 126 12.74 2.21 11.39
N LEU A 127 12.97 2.91 12.51
CA LEU A 127 12.04 3.89 13.06
C LEU A 127 11.88 5.11 12.16
N SER A 128 12.98 5.66 11.60
CA SER A 128 12.92 6.77 10.65
C SER A 128 12.07 6.39 9.42
N ARG A 129 12.44 5.30 8.74
CA ARG A 129 11.73 4.80 7.56
C ARG A 129 10.27 4.47 7.86
N GLY A 130 9.99 3.87 9.02
CA GLY A 130 8.64 3.61 9.50
C GLY A 130 7.84 4.88 9.75
N GLY A 131 8.49 5.92 10.28
CA GLY A 131 7.92 7.26 10.43
C GLY A 131 7.51 7.86 9.09
N MET A 132 8.36 7.76 8.07
CA MET A 132 8.06 8.20 6.70
C MET A 132 6.90 7.42 6.06
N VAL A 133 6.89 6.08 6.18
CA VAL A 133 5.78 5.24 5.68
C VAL A 133 4.46 5.57 6.39
N THR A 134 4.52 5.88 7.69
CA THR A 134 3.35 6.34 8.46
C THR A 134 2.83 7.67 7.92
N GLY A 135 3.72 8.62 7.63
CA GLY A 135 3.36 9.88 6.96
C GLY A 135 2.71 9.66 5.59
N ALA A 136 3.25 8.75 4.77
CA ALA A 136 2.69 8.40 3.46
C ALA A 136 1.26 7.81 3.59
N ALA A 137 1.04 6.96 4.59
CA ALA A 137 -0.27 6.40 4.89
C ALA A 137 -1.28 7.49 5.32
N LEU A 138 -0.86 8.42 6.19
CA LEU A 138 -1.69 9.55 6.63
C LEU A 138 -2.05 10.48 5.47
N LEU A 139 -1.09 10.82 4.60
CA LEU A 139 -1.34 11.65 3.41
C LEU A 139 -2.27 10.95 2.43
N THR A 140 -2.10 9.64 2.22
CA THR A 140 -2.98 8.82 1.39
C THR A 140 -4.42 8.81 1.92
N LEU A 141 -4.59 8.67 3.24
CA LEU A 141 -5.91 8.75 3.88
C LEU A 141 -6.53 10.15 3.67
N ALA A 142 -5.76 11.22 3.84
CA ALA A 142 -6.22 12.58 3.56
C ALA A 142 -6.65 12.74 2.09
N SER A 143 -5.85 12.27 1.13
CA SER A 143 -6.14 12.28 -0.30
C SER A 143 -7.42 11.50 -0.65
N LEU A 144 -7.63 10.33 -0.03
CA LEU A 144 -8.86 9.55 -0.23
C LEU A 144 -10.10 10.28 0.30
N THR A 145 -10.00 10.92 1.46
CA THR A 145 -11.11 11.71 2.02
C THR A 145 -11.44 12.91 1.17
N TYR A 146 -10.41 13.55 0.62
CA TYR A 146 -10.54 14.65 -0.33
C TYR A 146 -11.24 14.19 -1.62
N LEU A 147 -10.79 13.07 -2.18
CA LEU A 147 -11.40 12.47 -3.38
C LEU A 147 -12.87 12.10 -3.16
N HIS A 148 -13.22 11.55 -1.98
CA HIS A 148 -14.61 11.27 -1.64
C HIS A 148 -15.46 12.54 -1.61
N ARG A 149 -14.94 13.63 -1.02
CA ARG A 149 -15.59 14.93 -0.95
C ARG A 149 -15.81 15.52 -2.34
N MET A 150 -14.76 15.57 -3.18
CA MET A 150 -14.87 16.06 -4.56
C MET A 150 -15.88 15.28 -5.40
N ARG A 151 -16.06 13.98 -5.13
CA ARG A 151 -17.03 13.14 -5.84
C ARG A 151 -18.46 13.29 -5.31
N GLY A 152 -18.69 14.05 -4.24
CA GLY A 152 -19.98 14.07 -3.54
C GLY A 152 -20.34 12.70 -2.94
N ALA A 153 -19.34 11.87 -2.65
CA ALA A 153 -19.53 10.56 -2.07
C ALA A 153 -19.51 10.62 -0.54
N CYS A 154 -20.06 9.60 0.12
CA CYS A 154 -20.03 9.49 1.58
C CYS A 154 -18.57 9.57 2.09
N GLY A 155 -18.28 10.52 2.99
CA GLY A 155 -16.92 10.73 3.52
C GLY A 155 -16.32 9.52 4.25
N ARG A 156 -17.15 8.57 4.71
CA ARG A 156 -16.71 7.34 5.41
C ARG A 156 -16.48 6.16 4.48
N CYS A 157 -17.43 5.87 3.59
CA CYS A 157 -17.39 4.65 2.77
C CYS A 157 -17.04 4.90 1.28
N GLY A 158 -17.02 6.17 0.86
CA GLY A 158 -16.71 6.58 -0.51
C GLY A 158 -17.79 6.26 -1.55
N ARG A 159 -19.00 5.84 -1.14
CA ARG A 159 -20.11 5.54 -2.05
C ARG A 159 -20.99 6.77 -2.29
N LYS A 160 -21.41 6.97 -3.54
CA LYS A 160 -22.44 7.97 -3.90
C LYS A 160 -23.86 7.45 -3.62
N THR A 161 -24.11 6.18 -3.92
CA THR A 161 -25.38 5.51 -3.71
C THR A 161 -25.19 4.20 -2.94
N PRO A 162 -26.16 3.80 -2.10
CA PRO A 162 -26.27 2.42 -1.68
C PRO A 162 -26.45 1.56 -2.93
N GLY A 163 -25.69 0.48 -3.02
CA GLY A 163 -25.67 -0.39 -4.20
C GLY A 163 -25.26 -1.80 -3.80
N PRO A 164 -25.76 -2.82 -4.52
CA PRO A 164 -25.49 -4.21 -4.21
C PRO A 164 -23.98 -4.47 -4.20
N ARG A 165 -23.55 -5.39 -3.33
CA ARG A 165 -22.16 -5.83 -3.32
C ARG A 165 -21.89 -6.58 -4.63
N PRO A 166 -20.76 -6.35 -5.30
CA PRO A 166 -20.39 -7.19 -6.44
C PRO A 166 -20.22 -8.63 -5.92
N GLU A 167 -21.12 -9.52 -6.34
CA GLU A 167 -21.13 -10.93 -5.93
C GLU A 167 -20.01 -11.73 -6.58
N ARG A 168 -19.58 -11.32 -7.78
CA ARG A 168 -18.50 -11.94 -8.53
C ARG A 168 -17.23 -11.11 -8.45
N VAL A 169 -16.11 -11.83 -8.42
CA VAL A 169 -14.79 -11.23 -8.53
C VAL A 169 -14.57 -10.81 -9.98
N PRO A 170 -14.19 -9.55 -10.24
CA PRO A 170 -14.00 -9.10 -11.61
C PRO A 170 -12.79 -9.80 -12.24
N GLY A 171 -12.87 -10.09 -13.54
CA GLY A 171 -11.84 -10.86 -14.25
C GLY A 171 -10.43 -10.26 -14.18
N TRP A 172 -10.31 -8.91 -14.16
CA TRP A 172 -9.01 -8.24 -14.00
C TRP A 172 -8.35 -8.54 -12.65
N ALA A 173 -9.13 -8.76 -11.59
CA ALA A 173 -8.58 -9.08 -10.27
C ALA A 173 -8.07 -10.52 -10.25
N VAL A 174 -8.78 -11.43 -10.92
CA VAL A 174 -8.34 -12.81 -11.14
C VAL A 174 -7.04 -12.82 -11.94
N ALA A 175 -7.00 -12.12 -13.08
CA ALA A 175 -5.81 -12.00 -13.90
C ALA A 175 -4.61 -11.44 -13.11
N ALA A 176 -4.83 -10.39 -12.30
CA ALA A 176 -3.79 -9.81 -11.46
C ALA A 176 -3.28 -10.77 -10.37
N ALA A 177 -4.16 -11.56 -9.75
CA ALA A 177 -3.76 -12.58 -8.78
C ALA A 177 -2.91 -13.68 -9.44
N TYR A 178 -3.29 -14.16 -10.62
CA TYR A 178 -2.49 -15.14 -11.36
C TYR A 178 -1.19 -14.56 -11.90
N ALA A 179 -1.17 -13.29 -12.32
CA ALA A 179 0.06 -12.59 -12.67
C ALA A 179 1.00 -12.51 -11.47
N ALA A 180 0.47 -12.28 -10.26
CA ALA A 180 1.27 -12.32 -9.05
C ALA A 180 1.87 -13.70 -8.76
N VAL A 181 1.07 -14.76 -8.91
CA VAL A 181 1.54 -16.15 -8.79
C VAL A 181 2.64 -16.44 -9.82
N ALA A 182 2.42 -16.04 -11.08
CA ALA A 182 3.42 -16.19 -12.15
C ALA A 182 4.71 -15.42 -11.83
N GLY A 183 4.63 -14.18 -11.34
CA GLY A 183 5.79 -13.40 -10.90
C GLY A 183 6.58 -14.11 -9.79
N CYS A 184 5.91 -14.69 -8.80
CA CYS A 184 6.57 -15.52 -7.79
C CYS A 184 7.32 -16.71 -8.40
N PHE A 185 6.66 -17.48 -9.28
CA PHE A 185 7.31 -18.63 -9.93
C PHE A 185 8.45 -18.24 -10.87
N ILE A 186 8.33 -17.15 -11.61
CA ILE A 186 9.42 -16.63 -12.45
C ILE A 186 10.62 -16.26 -11.59
N ARG A 187 10.39 -15.61 -10.44
CA ARG A 187 11.46 -15.29 -9.50
C ARG A 187 12.11 -16.54 -8.90
N LEU A 188 11.35 -17.57 -8.56
CA LEU A 188 11.92 -18.85 -8.12
C LEU A 188 12.73 -19.49 -9.23
N ALA A 189 12.18 -19.58 -10.45
CA ALA A 189 12.87 -20.12 -11.62
C ALA A 189 14.17 -19.36 -11.92
N ALA A 190 14.19 -18.03 -11.77
CA ALA A 190 15.40 -17.24 -11.91
C ALA A 190 16.46 -17.59 -10.88
N GLN A 191 16.07 -17.81 -9.61
CA GLN A 191 17.00 -18.22 -8.56
C GLN A 191 17.62 -19.58 -8.85
N TYR A 192 16.82 -20.58 -9.15
CA TYR A 192 17.34 -21.92 -9.46
C TYR A 192 18.08 -21.98 -10.80
N GLY A 193 17.62 -21.24 -11.80
CA GLY A 193 18.16 -21.26 -13.16
C GLY A 193 19.47 -20.49 -13.31
N PHE A 194 19.63 -19.36 -12.62
CA PHE A 194 20.81 -18.50 -12.75
C PHE A 194 21.78 -18.58 -11.57
N ALA A 195 21.32 -18.98 -10.38
CA ALA A 195 22.16 -19.05 -9.18
C ALA A 195 22.45 -20.49 -8.72
N GLY A 196 21.71 -21.48 -9.21
CA GLY A 196 21.83 -22.88 -8.79
C GLY A 196 21.23 -23.15 -7.40
N PHE A 197 21.16 -24.42 -7.01
CA PHE A 197 20.59 -24.85 -5.72
C PHE A 197 21.45 -24.44 -4.51
N ASP A 198 22.74 -24.24 -4.72
CA ASP A 198 23.70 -23.88 -3.66
C ASP A 198 23.59 -22.41 -3.22
N ALA A 199 22.89 -21.57 -3.97
CA ALA A 199 22.65 -20.17 -3.64
C ALA A 199 21.57 -19.96 -2.57
N ILE A 200 20.87 -21.02 -2.16
CA ILE A 200 19.89 -20.95 -1.06
C ILE A 200 20.65 -21.10 0.25
N PRO A 201 20.68 -20.07 1.12
CA PRO A 201 21.40 -20.13 2.38
C PRO A 201 20.62 -20.96 3.40
N TYR A 202 20.52 -22.27 3.18
CA TYR A 202 19.97 -23.23 4.17
C TYR A 202 20.80 -23.24 5.46
N ASN A 203 22.02 -22.72 5.41
CA ASN A 203 22.89 -22.48 6.57
C ASN A 203 22.36 -21.38 7.51
N ALA A 204 21.39 -20.55 7.10
CA ALA A 204 20.74 -19.56 7.97
C ALA A 204 19.65 -20.15 8.89
N GLY A 205 19.56 -21.48 8.98
CA GLY A 205 18.78 -22.19 10.00
C GLY A 205 17.26 -22.06 9.83
N VAL A 206 16.52 -22.14 10.95
CA VAL A 206 15.05 -22.15 10.97
C VAL A 206 14.44 -20.92 10.30
N SER A 207 15.10 -19.76 10.40
CA SER A 207 14.63 -18.50 9.82
C SER A 207 14.60 -18.52 8.29
N ALA A 208 15.56 -19.18 7.64
CA ALA A 208 15.53 -19.38 6.19
C ALA A 208 14.36 -20.27 5.78
N VAL A 209 14.11 -21.36 6.52
CA VAL A 209 12.96 -22.24 6.26
C VAL A 209 11.64 -21.50 6.43
N LEU A 210 11.49 -20.71 7.50
CA LEU A 210 10.30 -19.90 7.73
C LEU A 210 10.12 -18.82 6.66
N PHE A 211 11.20 -18.20 6.20
CA PHE A 211 11.16 -17.25 5.09
C PHE A 211 10.67 -17.92 3.81
N GLU A 212 11.20 -19.08 3.43
CA GLU A 212 10.78 -19.81 2.23
C GLU A 212 9.31 -20.26 2.30
N ILE A 213 8.87 -20.77 3.45
CA ILE A 213 7.45 -21.09 3.68
C ILE A 213 6.60 -19.82 3.52
N GLY A 214 6.99 -18.73 4.19
CA GLY A 214 6.30 -17.45 4.10
C GLY A 214 6.27 -16.90 2.67
N PHE A 215 7.36 -17.06 1.92
CA PHE A 215 7.52 -16.65 0.54
C PHE A 215 6.55 -17.41 -0.38
N ILE A 216 6.49 -18.74 -0.29
CA ILE A 216 5.56 -19.56 -1.07
C ILE A 216 4.12 -19.21 -0.71
N LEU A 217 3.81 -19.06 0.59
CA LEU A 217 2.47 -18.68 1.05
C LEU A 217 2.07 -17.29 0.54
N ALA A 218 2.97 -16.31 0.61
CA ALA A 218 2.76 -14.96 0.09
C ALA A 218 2.65 -14.93 -1.44
N GLY A 219 3.35 -15.83 -2.13
CA GLY A 219 3.44 -15.88 -3.58
C GLY A 219 2.32 -16.65 -4.26
N THR A 220 1.74 -17.63 -3.58
CA THR A 220 0.75 -18.53 -4.15
C THR A 220 -0.58 -18.45 -3.42
N LEU A 221 -0.58 -18.76 -2.13
CA LEU A 221 -1.80 -18.84 -1.32
C LEU A 221 -2.45 -17.46 -1.16
N LEU A 222 -1.67 -16.43 -0.83
CA LEU A 222 -2.21 -15.09 -0.56
C LEU A 222 -2.91 -14.46 -1.79
N PRO A 223 -2.32 -14.41 -3.00
CA PRO A 223 -3.00 -13.88 -4.19
C PRO A 223 -4.27 -14.67 -4.52
N LEU A 224 -4.22 -16.00 -4.40
CA LEU A 224 -5.37 -16.84 -4.69
C LEU A 224 -6.49 -16.68 -3.63
N ALA A 225 -6.13 -16.47 -2.36
CA ALA A 225 -7.08 -16.19 -1.28
C ALA A 225 -7.88 -14.89 -1.52
N LEU A 226 -7.26 -13.90 -2.18
CA LEU A 226 -7.91 -12.62 -2.48
C LEU A 226 -9.04 -12.78 -3.51
N VAL A 227 -8.90 -13.71 -4.45
CA VAL A 227 -9.82 -13.85 -5.59
C VAL A 227 -10.75 -15.06 -5.49
N HIS A 228 -10.40 -16.08 -4.71
CA HIS A 228 -11.20 -17.29 -4.59
C HIS A 228 -12.06 -17.30 -3.32
N ARG A 229 -13.12 -18.12 -3.35
CA ARG A 229 -14.15 -18.19 -2.31
C ARG A 229 -13.61 -18.76 -0.98
N TRP A 230 -12.60 -19.62 -1.03
CA TRP A 230 -11.97 -20.19 0.17
C TRP A 230 -11.21 -19.15 1.01
N GLY A 231 -10.83 -18.00 0.44
CA GLY A 231 -10.31 -16.90 1.25
C GLY A 231 -11.41 -16.11 1.97
N LEU A 232 -12.70 -16.28 1.61
CA LEU A 232 -13.84 -15.61 2.25
C LEU A 232 -14.43 -16.47 3.37
N ILE A 233 -14.48 -17.78 3.14
CA ILE A 233 -15.10 -18.77 4.01
C ILE A 233 -14.09 -19.88 4.21
N TRP A 234 -13.83 -20.22 5.47
CA TRP A 234 -12.90 -21.29 5.80
C TRP A 234 -13.35 -22.62 5.15
N PRO A 235 -12.43 -23.34 4.49
CA PRO A 235 -12.73 -24.64 3.89
C PRO A 235 -13.28 -25.62 4.93
N ARG A 236 -14.08 -26.60 4.47
CA ARG A 236 -14.69 -27.60 5.37
C ARG A 236 -13.66 -28.51 6.05
N TRP A 237 -12.44 -28.61 5.51
CA TRP A 237 -11.34 -29.38 6.10
C TRP A 237 -10.64 -28.67 7.26
N VAL A 238 -10.86 -27.36 7.47
CA VAL A 238 -10.26 -26.64 8.60
C VAL A 238 -11.13 -26.90 9.83
N LEU A 239 -10.80 -27.99 10.54
CA LEU A 239 -11.49 -28.42 11.76
C LEU A 239 -11.56 -27.25 12.77
N GLY A 240 -12.76 -26.95 13.26
CA GLY A 240 -13.03 -25.88 14.23
C GLY A 240 -13.42 -24.51 13.65
N LEU A 241 -13.08 -24.22 12.38
CA LEU A 241 -13.42 -22.93 11.73
C LEU A 241 -14.26 -23.10 10.45
N ALA A 242 -14.46 -24.34 10.01
CA ALA A 242 -15.22 -24.71 8.81
C ALA A 242 -16.54 -23.93 8.68
N GLY A 243 -16.74 -23.27 7.54
CA GLY A 243 -17.97 -22.53 7.23
C GLY A 243 -18.07 -21.14 7.86
N SER A 244 -17.19 -20.77 8.79
CA SER A 244 -17.12 -19.40 9.31
C SER A 244 -16.45 -18.45 8.31
N ARG A 245 -16.76 -17.15 8.40
CA ARG A 245 -16.15 -16.13 7.54
C ARG A 245 -14.73 -15.83 8.00
N VAL A 246 -13.79 -15.80 7.06
CA VAL A 246 -12.40 -15.41 7.34
C VAL A 246 -12.38 -13.92 7.74
N PRO A 247 -11.74 -13.55 8.87
CA PRO A 247 -11.60 -12.16 9.26
C PRO A 247 -10.93 -11.34 8.15
N ARG A 248 -11.56 -10.24 7.74
CA ARG A 248 -11.12 -9.46 6.56
C ARG A 248 -9.65 -9.05 6.61
N TRP A 249 -9.17 -8.66 7.79
CA TRP A 249 -7.83 -8.12 7.98
C TRP A 249 -6.76 -9.20 8.07
N LEU A 250 -7.16 -10.45 8.33
CA LEU A 250 -6.24 -11.59 8.30
C LEU A 250 -5.67 -11.80 6.89
N VAL A 251 -6.47 -11.56 5.85
CA VAL A 251 -6.04 -11.67 4.45
C VAL A 251 -5.59 -10.31 3.90
N LEU A 252 -6.36 -9.24 4.15
CA LEU A 252 -6.06 -7.92 3.58
C LEU A 252 -4.83 -7.26 4.22
N GLY A 253 -4.56 -7.47 5.50
CA GLY A 253 -3.41 -6.87 6.19
C GLY A 253 -2.09 -7.31 5.54
N PRO A 254 -1.80 -8.62 5.52
CA PRO A 254 -0.63 -9.17 4.84
C PRO A 254 -0.59 -8.80 3.35
N ALA A 255 -1.73 -8.88 2.64
CA ALA A 255 -1.77 -8.52 1.21
C ALA A 255 -1.38 -7.06 0.96
N LEU A 256 -1.89 -6.11 1.74
CA LEU A 256 -1.55 -4.69 1.58
C LEU A 256 -0.12 -4.41 1.99
N PHE A 257 0.38 -5.05 3.06
CA PHE A 257 1.76 -4.91 3.50
C PHE A 257 2.74 -5.43 2.44
N ILE A 258 2.53 -6.66 1.96
CA ILE A 258 3.38 -7.30 0.95
C ILE A 258 3.28 -6.56 -0.38
N ALA A 259 2.08 -6.22 -0.86
CA ALA A 259 1.93 -5.44 -2.08
C ALA A 259 2.65 -4.09 -1.98
N GLY A 260 2.41 -3.34 -0.91
CA GLY A 260 3.02 -2.02 -0.71
C GLY A 260 4.54 -2.11 -0.61
N GLY A 261 5.04 -3.00 0.23
CA GLY A 261 6.48 -3.19 0.45
C GLY A 261 7.20 -3.68 -0.81
N MET A 262 6.67 -4.70 -1.48
CA MET A 262 7.27 -5.22 -2.72
C MET A 262 7.22 -4.20 -3.85
N THR A 263 6.10 -3.52 -4.06
CA THR A 263 5.99 -2.51 -5.11
C THR A 263 6.91 -1.31 -4.82
N ALA A 264 7.03 -0.87 -3.57
CA ALA A 264 7.94 0.23 -3.23
C ALA A 264 9.41 -0.20 -3.40
N TYR A 265 9.78 -1.35 -2.83
CA TYR A 265 11.17 -1.81 -2.83
C TYR A 265 11.64 -2.26 -4.22
N PHE A 266 10.96 -3.23 -4.82
CA PHE A 266 11.36 -3.75 -6.13
C PHE A 266 10.96 -2.83 -7.28
N GLY A 267 9.89 -2.04 -7.13
CA GLY A 267 9.57 -1.02 -8.13
C GLY A 267 10.62 0.08 -8.20
N PHE A 268 11.19 0.49 -7.05
CA PHE A 268 12.34 1.39 -7.03
C PHE A 268 13.55 0.77 -7.74
N GLN A 269 13.91 -0.47 -7.39
CA GLN A 269 15.02 -1.19 -8.06
C GLN A 269 14.78 -1.36 -9.56
N GLN A 270 13.53 -1.54 -9.98
CA GLN A 270 13.19 -1.64 -11.40
C GLN A 270 13.48 -0.33 -12.15
N LEU A 271 13.17 0.82 -11.54
CA LEU A 271 13.49 2.12 -12.11
C LEU A 271 14.99 2.36 -12.16
N ASP A 272 15.72 1.93 -11.14
CA ASP A 272 17.18 2.00 -11.10
C ASP A 272 17.83 1.17 -12.23
N LEU A 273 17.39 -0.09 -12.41
CA LEU A 273 17.80 -0.93 -13.54
C LEU A 273 17.50 -0.28 -14.90
N ILE A 274 16.32 0.33 -15.05
CA ILE A 274 15.98 1.04 -16.29
C ILE A 274 16.90 2.25 -16.48
N GLY A 275 17.21 2.99 -15.42
CA GLY A 275 18.16 4.11 -15.45
C GLY A 275 19.55 3.68 -15.91
N MET A 276 20.04 2.55 -15.39
CA MET A 276 21.32 1.95 -15.78
C MET A 276 21.40 1.66 -17.28
N LEU A 277 20.30 1.21 -17.90
CA LEU A 277 20.23 0.99 -19.35
C LEU A 277 20.49 2.27 -20.16
N PHE A 278 20.07 3.44 -19.65
CA PHE A 278 20.27 4.72 -20.32
C PHE A 278 21.63 5.35 -20.02
N THR A 279 22.21 5.11 -18.85
CA THR A 279 23.53 5.64 -18.48
C THR A 279 24.69 4.76 -18.96
N GLY A 280 24.41 3.52 -19.39
CA GLY A 280 25.41 2.54 -19.80
C GLY A 280 26.19 1.94 -18.62
N TRP A 281 25.65 2.03 -17.40
CA TRP A 281 26.26 1.48 -16.20
C TRP A 281 25.82 0.02 -16.03
N ASP A 282 26.74 -0.85 -15.63
CA ASP A 282 26.43 -2.23 -15.33
C ASP A 282 25.85 -2.41 -13.92
N VAL A 283 25.11 -3.50 -13.73
CA VAL A 283 24.60 -3.90 -12.41
C VAL A 283 25.79 -4.27 -11.52
N ASP A 284 26.07 -3.43 -10.52
CA ASP A 284 27.04 -3.77 -9.49
C ASP A 284 26.49 -4.93 -8.65
N THR A 285 27.08 -6.11 -8.86
CA THR A 285 26.69 -7.31 -8.13
C THR A 285 27.27 -7.34 -6.72
N GLY A 286 28.18 -6.43 -6.34
CA GLY A 286 28.66 -6.24 -4.97
C GLY A 286 29.22 -7.51 -4.30
N GLY A 287 29.72 -8.47 -5.09
CA GLY A 287 30.15 -9.78 -4.59
C GLY A 287 29.01 -10.76 -4.27
N SER A 288 27.76 -10.46 -4.66
CA SER A 288 26.65 -11.41 -4.56
C SER A 288 26.88 -12.60 -5.50
N PRO A 289 26.41 -13.81 -5.14
CA PRO A 289 26.52 -14.99 -6.01
C PRO A 289 25.62 -14.93 -7.25
N TYR A 290 24.83 -13.85 -7.42
CA TYR A 290 23.84 -13.71 -8.48
C TYR A 290 24.38 -12.96 -9.69
N SER A 291 24.12 -13.48 -10.89
CA SER A 291 24.49 -12.84 -12.16
C SER A 291 23.61 -11.62 -12.47
N PRO A 292 24.06 -10.67 -13.32
CA PRO A 292 23.21 -9.56 -13.79
C PRO A 292 21.89 -10.04 -14.43
N ALA A 293 21.90 -11.17 -15.14
CA ALA A 293 20.70 -11.76 -15.74
C ALA A 293 19.64 -12.13 -14.69
N PHE A 294 20.07 -12.59 -13.50
CA PHE A 294 19.15 -12.87 -12.40
C PHE A 294 18.39 -11.60 -11.98
N PHE A 295 19.07 -10.45 -11.85
CA PHE A 295 18.43 -9.19 -11.45
C PHE A 295 17.42 -8.71 -12.49
N TRP A 296 17.78 -8.80 -13.77
CA TRP A 296 16.90 -8.42 -14.89
C TRP A 296 15.65 -9.29 -15.03
N VAL A 297 15.63 -10.50 -14.48
CA VAL A 297 14.42 -11.34 -14.45
C VAL A 297 13.68 -11.21 -13.11
N SER A 298 14.43 -11.21 -12.01
CA SER A 298 13.89 -11.27 -10.65
C SER A 298 13.19 -9.99 -10.22
N ILE A 299 13.78 -8.82 -10.50
CA ILE A 299 13.23 -7.53 -10.08
C ILE A 299 11.88 -7.22 -10.77
N PRO A 300 11.74 -7.41 -12.11
CA PRO A 300 10.43 -7.25 -12.74
C PRO A 300 9.41 -8.27 -12.22
N ALA A 301 9.83 -9.52 -12.01
CA ALA A 301 8.96 -10.56 -11.49
C ALA A 301 8.41 -10.23 -10.10
N TYR A 302 9.26 -9.71 -9.20
CA TYR A 302 8.83 -9.20 -7.90
C TYR A 302 7.91 -7.98 -8.00
N THR A 303 8.18 -7.08 -8.95
CA THR A 303 7.34 -5.89 -9.18
C THR A 303 5.94 -6.30 -9.65
N VAL A 304 5.84 -7.23 -10.60
CA VAL A 304 4.58 -7.82 -11.08
C VAL A 304 3.86 -8.52 -9.93
N TRP A 305 4.59 -9.24 -9.08
CA TRP A 305 4.03 -9.90 -7.91
C TRP A 305 3.40 -8.91 -6.91
N GLY A 306 4.14 -7.87 -6.51
CA GLY A 306 3.61 -6.82 -5.61
C GLY A 306 2.38 -6.12 -6.19
N LEU A 307 2.46 -5.69 -7.45
CA LEU A 307 1.35 -5.01 -8.14
C LEU A 307 0.12 -5.92 -8.29
N GLY A 308 0.33 -7.17 -8.66
CA GLY A 308 -0.74 -8.16 -8.82
C GLY A 308 -1.50 -8.40 -7.51
N ILE A 309 -0.78 -8.54 -6.39
CA ILE A 309 -1.40 -8.60 -5.05
C ILE A 309 -2.17 -7.32 -4.75
N GLY A 310 -1.57 -6.14 -4.99
CA GLY A 310 -2.22 -4.86 -4.70
C GLY A 310 -3.54 -4.68 -5.45
N VAL A 311 -3.55 -5.02 -6.73
CA VAL A 311 -4.75 -4.99 -7.59
C VAL A 311 -5.81 -5.97 -7.07
N ALA A 312 -5.44 -7.22 -6.79
CA ALA A 312 -6.35 -8.21 -6.20
C ALA A 312 -6.88 -7.78 -4.82
N ALA A 313 -6.05 -7.17 -3.98
CA ALA A 313 -6.41 -6.65 -2.67
C ALA A 313 -7.41 -5.50 -2.76
N ILE A 314 -7.28 -4.61 -3.76
CA ILE A 314 -8.26 -3.54 -4.03
C ILE A 314 -9.61 -4.14 -4.40
N ALA A 315 -9.64 -5.15 -5.27
CA ALA A 315 -10.88 -5.84 -5.64
C ALA A 315 -11.54 -6.47 -4.40
N ARG A 316 -10.74 -7.17 -3.60
CA ARG A 316 -11.17 -7.81 -2.36
C ARG A 316 -11.72 -6.80 -1.36
N LEU A 317 -11.02 -5.69 -1.15
CA LEU A 317 -11.44 -4.60 -0.28
C LEU A 317 -12.77 -4.01 -0.72
N ARG A 318 -13.04 -3.92 -2.04
CA ARG A 318 -14.33 -3.43 -2.55
C ARG A 318 -15.47 -4.43 -2.25
N GLN A 319 -15.23 -5.73 -2.37
CA GLN A 319 -16.22 -6.77 -2.11
C GLN A 319 -16.54 -6.94 -0.62
N THR A 320 -15.52 -6.95 0.25
CA THR A 320 -15.68 -7.20 1.68
C THR A 320 -15.99 -5.95 2.49
N ARG A 321 -16.27 -4.81 1.84
CA ARG A 321 -16.69 -3.58 2.53
C ARG A 321 -18.01 -3.83 3.28
N PRO A 322 -18.07 -3.54 4.60
CA PRO A 322 -19.31 -3.61 5.34
C PRO A 322 -20.29 -2.60 4.76
N GLN A 323 -21.59 -2.87 4.89
CA GLN A 323 -22.59 -1.87 4.53
C GLN A 323 -22.39 -0.66 5.45
N CYS A 324 -22.48 0.52 4.86
CA CYS A 324 -22.32 1.74 5.61
C CYS A 324 -23.63 2.01 6.36
N LYS A 325 -23.66 1.73 7.67
CA LYS A 325 -24.82 2.02 8.54
C LYS A 325 -25.38 3.43 8.36
N ARG A 326 -24.51 4.40 8.03
CA ARG A 326 -24.91 5.79 7.79
C ARG A 326 -25.62 5.99 6.45
N CYS A 327 -25.15 5.36 5.37
CA CYS A 327 -25.85 5.41 4.08
C CYS A 327 -27.22 4.72 4.18
N GLU A 328 -27.30 3.61 4.90
CA GLU A 328 -28.58 2.91 5.16
C GLU A 328 -29.56 3.73 6.01
N ALA A 329 -29.05 4.55 6.94
CA ALA A 329 -29.89 5.44 7.73
C ALA A 329 -30.48 6.56 6.87
N THR A 330 -29.66 7.19 6.00
CA THR A 330 -30.10 8.23 5.08
C THR A 330 -31.16 7.71 4.09
N GLU A 331 -30.95 6.51 3.54
CA GLU A 331 -31.91 5.88 2.63
C GLU A 331 -33.26 5.61 3.31
N ARG A 332 -33.25 5.12 4.56
CA ARG A 332 -34.49 4.92 5.34
C ARG A 332 -35.25 6.21 5.59
N THR A 333 -34.56 7.30 5.94
CA THR A 333 -35.22 8.60 6.14
C THR A 333 -35.81 9.18 4.86
N VAL A 334 -35.13 9.03 3.72
CA VAL A 334 -35.65 9.48 2.42
C VAL A 334 -36.88 8.67 2.02
N ASN A 335 -36.83 7.35 2.16
CA ASN A 335 -37.98 6.49 1.85
C ASN A 335 -39.17 6.78 2.76
N ALA A 336 -38.95 7.03 4.06
CA ALA A 336 -40.01 7.42 4.99
C ALA A 336 -40.67 8.74 4.61
N ALA A 337 -39.88 9.74 4.18
CA ALA A 337 -40.41 11.04 3.74
C ALA A 337 -41.22 10.94 2.43
N ILE A 338 -40.82 10.06 1.50
CA ILE A 338 -41.56 9.81 0.25
C ILE A 338 -42.88 9.07 0.51
N THR A 339 -42.95 8.22 1.55
CA THR A 339 -44.16 7.43 1.86
C THR A 339 -45.25 8.28 2.56
N ILE A 340 -44.89 9.45 3.10
CA ILE A 340 -45.81 10.34 3.83
C ILE A 340 -46.35 11.46 2.91
N ALA A 341 -45.75 11.67 1.74
CA ALA A 341 -46.17 12.64 0.73
C ALA A 341 -47.10 12.00 -0.32
#